data_AF-A0A0C7G5X1-F1
#
_entry.id   AF-A0A0C7G5X1-F1
#
_cell.length_a   1.000
_cell.length_b   1.000
_cell.length_c   1.000
_cell.angle_alpha   90.00
_cell.angle_beta   90.00
_cell.angle_gamma   90.00
#
_symmetry.space_group_name_H-M   'P 1'
#
loop_
_entity.id
_entity.type
_entity.pdbx_description
1 polymer ?
#
loop_
_entity_poly.entity_id
_entity_poly.type
_entity_poly.pdbx_seq_one_letter_code
_entity_poly.pdbx_strand_id
1 'polypeptide(L)'
;MTRLNIIKNKLEKLKNFDKNYCVFGSINHKYKLNNTLSKSELKQFGKINNITLPEEYANFLLEIGNGGAGPGYGIIGITPKQLTKRYYRFSYTFRFSGDFVPNTYNHCTMIEDDDLSCEDCDKRFSCVDAFYEDDFECEDDYISGYLDGTLNINNMGCGLESRLILNGPEFGNVWINDPDQLFTPRRTLTKDRLSFYDWYENWLDSQLSKFELIKSLFDKKVPYEEFFNTSISDFEVEEIIATFLGLLLIKINPSNYESSKFSLRELNVDLEKEYIRYIKQ
;
A
#
# COMPACT_ATOMS: atom_id res chain seq x y z
N MET A 1 5.32 -22.89 13.46
CA MET A 1 4.28 -21.85 13.28
C MET A 1 4.28 -21.46 11.81
N THR A 2 3.13 -21.44 11.13
CA THR A 2 3.07 -21.08 9.69
C THR A 2 3.34 -19.58 9.50
N ARG A 3 3.80 -19.18 8.30
CA ARG A 3 4.09 -17.78 7.97
C ARG A 3 2.87 -16.86 8.11
N LEU A 4 1.69 -17.35 7.75
CA LEU A 4 0.42 -16.67 7.98
C LEU A 4 0.11 -16.41 9.46
N ASN A 5 0.44 -17.35 10.36
CA ASN A 5 0.28 -17.13 11.79
C ASN A 5 1.25 -16.08 12.32
N ILE A 6 2.47 -16.00 11.77
CA ILE A 6 3.42 -14.92 12.10
C ILE A 6 2.83 -13.57 11.67
N ILE A 7 2.30 -13.47 10.45
CA ILE A 7 1.63 -12.27 9.94
C ILE A 7 0.47 -11.84 10.84
N LYS A 8 -0.43 -12.76 11.21
CA LYS A 8 -1.55 -12.49 12.13
C LYS A 8 -1.08 -11.95 13.47
N ASN A 9 -0.08 -12.59 14.06
CA ASN A 9 0.46 -12.19 15.37
C ASN A 9 1.13 -10.82 15.30
N LYS A 10 1.92 -10.55 14.25
CA LYS A 10 2.57 -9.25 14.03
C LYS A 10 1.52 -8.14 13.84
N LEU A 11 0.47 -8.39 13.06
CA LEU A 11 -0.61 -7.43 12.83
C LEU A 11 -1.39 -7.12 14.11
N GLU A 12 -1.76 -8.13 14.91
CA GLU A 12 -2.43 -7.90 16.20
C GLU A 12 -1.52 -7.20 17.20
N LYS A 13 -0.21 -7.49 17.19
CA LYS A 13 0.78 -6.75 18.00
C LYS A 13 0.84 -5.28 17.59
N LEU A 14 0.90 -4.98 16.29
CA LEU A 14 0.95 -3.62 15.78
C LEU A 14 -0.33 -2.85 16.13
N LYS A 15 -1.49 -3.45 15.94
CA LYS A 15 -2.80 -2.91 16.37
C LYS A 15 -2.90 -2.66 17.88
N ASN A 16 -2.13 -3.40 18.69
CA ASN A 16 -2.05 -3.20 20.13
C ASN A 16 -1.12 -2.07 20.52
N PHE A 17 -0.03 -1.84 19.78
CA PHE A 17 0.82 -0.69 19.98
C PHE A 17 0.20 0.59 19.44
N ASP A 18 -0.34 0.57 18.23
CA ASP A 18 -0.79 1.76 17.53
C ASP A 18 -2.25 2.14 17.84
N LYS A 19 -2.50 2.56 19.09
CA LYS A 19 -3.85 2.96 19.53
C LYS A 19 -4.30 4.31 18.97
N ASN A 20 -3.36 5.16 18.54
CA ASN A 20 -3.65 6.46 17.94
C ASN A 20 -3.59 6.47 16.41
N TYR A 21 -3.42 5.31 15.76
CA TYR A 21 -3.31 5.21 14.30
C TYR A 21 -2.19 6.14 13.74
N CYS A 22 -1.01 6.06 14.36
CA CYS A 22 0.24 6.70 14.00
C CYS A 22 0.80 6.21 12.67
N VAL A 23 0.64 4.92 12.37
CA VAL A 23 1.11 4.37 11.09
C VAL A 23 0.33 5.02 9.95
N PHE A 24 1.04 5.50 8.92
CA PHE A 24 0.43 6.14 7.77
C PHE A 24 -0.70 5.27 7.16
N GLY A 25 -1.89 5.87 7.02
CA GLY A 25 -3.09 5.24 6.48
C GLY A 25 -3.86 4.31 7.44
N SER A 26 -3.28 3.99 8.61
CA SER A 26 -3.91 3.10 9.60
C SER A 26 -5.22 3.61 10.18
N ILE A 27 -5.46 4.93 10.16
CA ILE A 27 -6.71 5.53 10.61
C ILE A 27 -7.91 5.15 9.74
N ASN A 28 -7.66 4.80 8.47
CA ASN A 28 -8.68 4.39 7.50
C ASN A 28 -9.08 2.94 7.73
N HIS A 29 -8.10 2.03 7.71
CA HIS A 29 -8.38 0.60 7.83
C HIS A 29 -8.50 0.13 9.29
N LYS A 30 -7.97 0.89 10.27
CA LYS A 30 -8.03 0.62 11.73
C LYS A 30 -7.56 -0.79 12.09
N TYR A 31 -6.55 -1.27 11.36
CA TYR A 31 -6.07 -2.66 11.41
C TYR A 31 -7.16 -3.74 11.23
N LYS A 32 -8.28 -3.40 10.60
CA LYS A 32 -9.35 -4.34 10.26
C LYS A 32 -9.04 -5.02 8.93
N LEU A 33 -9.13 -6.34 8.95
CA LEU A 33 -9.10 -7.16 7.74
C LEU A 33 -10.53 -7.33 7.21
N ASN A 34 -10.66 -7.44 5.89
CA ASN A 34 -11.92 -7.81 5.26
C ASN A 34 -12.20 -9.31 5.43
N ASN A 35 -13.44 -9.73 5.19
CA ASN A 35 -13.78 -11.15 5.16
C ASN A 35 -12.92 -11.90 4.13
N THR A 36 -12.51 -13.12 4.47
CA THR A 36 -11.78 -14.01 3.56
C THR A 36 -12.65 -14.41 2.37
N LEU A 37 -12.02 -14.66 1.23
CA LEU A 37 -12.69 -15.32 0.11
C LEU A 37 -12.88 -16.82 0.39
N SER A 38 -13.92 -17.39 -0.18
CA SER A 38 -14.07 -18.84 -0.29
C SER A 38 -13.15 -19.41 -1.37
N LYS A 39 -12.82 -20.71 -1.23
CA LYS A 39 -12.08 -21.44 -2.28
C LYS A 39 -12.80 -21.42 -3.63
N SER A 40 -14.13 -21.41 -3.64
CA SER A 40 -14.96 -21.31 -4.85
C SER A 40 -14.82 -19.96 -5.53
N GLU A 41 -14.88 -18.85 -4.78
CA GLU A 41 -14.71 -17.51 -5.33
C GLU A 41 -13.31 -17.33 -5.92
N LEU A 42 -12.27 -17.78 -5.21
CA LEU A 42 -10.89 -17.68 -5.69
C LEU A 42 -10.67 -18.53 -6.96
N LYS A 43 -11.24 -19.74 -7.01
CA LYS A 43 -11.19 -20.59 -8.20
C LYS A 43 -11.95 -19.98 -9.37
N GLN A 44 -13.10 -19.36 -9.11
CA GLN A 44 -13.88 -18.64 -10.11
C GLN A 44 -13.10 -17.46 -10.68
N PHE A 45 -12.45 -16.67 -9.82
CA PHE A 45 -11.59 -15.56 -10.23
C PHE A 45 -10.47 -16.02 -11.17
N GLY A 46 -9.74 -17.07 -10.80
CA GLY A 46 -8.68 -17.64 -11.65
C GLY A 46 -9.22 -18.17 -12.99
N LYS A 47 -10.38 -18.83 -12.97
CA LYS A 47 -11.02 -19.38 -14.19
C LYS A 47 -11.48 -18.27 -15.15
N ILE A 48 -12.17 -17.25 -14.65
CA ILE A 48 -12.69 -16.14 -15.46
C ILE A 48 -11.54 -15.40 -16.14
N ASN A 49 -10.45 -15.17 -15.41
CA ASN A 49 -9.31 -14.40 -15.89
C ASN A 49 -8.23 -15.26 -16.57
N ASN A 50 -8.37 -16.58 -16.62
CA ASN A 50 -7.37 -17.51 -17.17
C ASN A 50 -5.97 -17.34 -16.55
N ILE A 51 -5.92 -17.27 -15.21
CA ILE A 51 -4.69 -17.11 -14.44
C ILE A 51 -4.63 -18.10 -13.28
N THR A 52 -3.41 -18.34 -12.79
CA THR A 52 -3.18 -18.92 -11.46
C THR A 52 -2.65 -17.81 -10.57
N LEU A 53 -3.26 -17.60 -9.41
CA LEU A 53 -2.76 -16.60 -8.45
C LEU A 53 -1.45 -17.07 -7.81
N PRO A 54 -0.52 -16.16 -7.50
CA PRO A 54 0.62 -16.46 -6.64
C PRO A 54 0.17 -17.08 -5.31
N GLU A 55 0.79 -18.19 -4.92
CA GLU A 55 0.36 -19.01 -3.78
C GLU A 55 0.23 -18.20 -2.48
N GLU A 56 1.21 -17.33 -2.20
CA GLU A 56 1.22 -16.51 -0.99
C GLU A 56 0.01 -15.56 -0.91
N TYR A 57 -0.34 -14.92 -2.03
CA TYR A 57 -1.50 -14.04 -2.11
C TYR A 57 -2.81 -14.82 -2.04
N ALA A 58 -2.91 -15.95 -2.74
CA ALA A 58 -4.06 -16.86 -2.67
C ALA A 58 -4.33 -17.30 -1.23
N ASN A 59 -3.29 -17.73 -0.52
CA ASN A 59 -3.38 -18.15 0.88
C ASN A 59 -3.76 -16.98 1.81
N PHE A 60 -3.26 -15.77 1.54
CA PHE A 60 -3.67 -14.57 2.29
C PHE A 60 -5.17 -14.28 2.14
N LEU A 61 -5.70 -14.34 0.93
CA LEU A 61 -7.12 -14.10 0.65
C LEU A 61 -8.04 -15.14 1.30
N LEU A 62 -7.58 -16.39 1.42
CA LEU A 62 -8.34 -17.50 2.00
C LEU A 62 -8.28 -17.53 3.54
N GLU A 63 -7.17 -17.10 4.15
CA GLU A 63 -6.93 -17.31 5.58
C GLU A 63 -6.80 -16.03 6.41
N ILE A 64 -6.45 -14.90 5.81
CA ILE A 64 -6.25 -13.61 6.49
C ILE A 64 -7.42 -12.67 6.19
N GLY A 65 -7.64 -12.35 4.93
CA GLY A 65 -8.73 -11.46 4.51
C GLY A 65 -8.63 -11.04 3.06
N ASN A 66 -9.78 -10.74 2.44
CA ASN A 66 -9.86 -10.17 1.09
C ASN A 66 -9.53 -8.67 1.11
N GLY A 67 -8.29 -8.35 1.47
CA GLY A 67 -7.83 -6.98 1.70
C GLY A 67 -8.08 -6.47 3.12
N GLY A 68 -8.03 -5.14 3.27
CA GLY A 68 -8.14 -4.46 4.57
C GLY A 68 -6.77 -4.01 5.07
N ALA A 69 -6.43 -4.28 6.33
CA ALA A 69 -5.21 -3.78 6.95
C ALA A 69 -3.94 -4.10 6.15
N GLY A 70 -3.09 -3.10 5.94
CA GLY A 70 -1.85 -3.20 5.16
C GLY A 70 -1.13 -1.85 5.07
N PRO A 71 -0.05 -1.77 4.27
CA PRO A 71 0.66 -0.52 4.03
C PRO A 71 -0.27 0.60 3.52
N GLY A 72 -0.01 1.85 3.90
CA GLY A 72 -0.80 3.00 3.42
C GLY A 72 -2.30 2.81 3.68
N TYR A 73 -3.12 2.95 2.64
CA TYR A 73 -4.58 2.82 2.78
C TYR A 73 -5.08 1.38 2.92
N GLY A 74 -4.17 0.40 2.96
CA GLY A 74 -4.49 -1.01 3.13
C GLY A 74 -4.45 -1.82 1.84
N ILE A 75 -4.66 -3.13 1.97
CA ILE A 75 -4.69 -4.07 0.85
C ILE A 75 -6.03 -3.95 0.12
N ILE A 76 -5.94 -3.79 -1.19
CA ILE A 76 -7.08 -3.88 -2.12
C ILE A 76 -7.32 -5.36 -2.39
N GLY A 77 -8.46 -5.87 -1.93
CA GLY A 77 -8.90 -7.23 -2.22
C GLY A 77 -9.49 -7.38 -3.62
N ILE A 78 -9.84 -8.61 -3.97
CA ILE A 78 -10.59 -8.91 -5.20
C ILE A 78 -12.02 -8.38 -5.04
N THR A 79 -12.44 -7.50 -5.94
CA THR A 79 -13.77 -6.88 -5.90
C THR A 79 -14.87 -7.83 -6.40
N PRO A 80 -16.14 -7.64 -6.03
CA PRO A 80 -17.25 -8.41 -6.60
C PRO A 80 -17.32 -8.34 -8.15
N LYS A 81 -16.92 -7.21 -8.74
CA LYS A 81 -16.83 -7.05 -10.20
C LYS A 81 -15.75 -7.95 -10.79
N GLN A 82 -14.58 -8.03 -10.16
CA GLN A 82 -13.49 -8.93 -10.55
C GLN A 82 -13.83 -10.43 -10.40
N LEU A 83 -14.77 -10.79 -9.52
CA LEU A 83 -15.27 -12.16 -9.39
C LEU A 83 -16.25 -12.59 -10.50
N THR A 84 -16.77 -11.63 -11.29
CA THR A 84 -17.86 -11.89 -12.25
C THR A 84 -17.54 -11.43 -13.67
N LYS A 85 -16.68 -10.43 -13.84
CA LYS A 85 -16.21 -9.91 -15.14
C LYS A 85 -14.78 -10.37 -15.42
N ARG A 86 -14.48 -10.67 -16.69
CA ARG A 86 -13.14 -10.98 -17.16
C ARG A 86 -12.34 -9.71 -17.40
N TYR A 87 -11.09 -9.71 -16.94
CA TYR A 87 -10.08 -8.68 -17.13
C TYR A 87 -8.92 -9.32 -17.91
N TYR A 88 -8.91 -9.14 -19.24
CA TYR A 88 -7.99 -9.85 -20.14
C TYR A 88 -6.52 -9.58 -19.79
N ARG A 89 -6.21 -8.35 -19.38
CA ARG A 89 -4.86 -7.92 -19.00
C ARG A 89 -4.22 -8.75 -17.91
N PHE A 90 -4.98 -9.34 -17.00
CA PHE A 90 -4.41 -10.19 -15.94
C PHE A 90 -3.71 -11.43 -16.50
N SER A 91 -4.18 -11.94 -17.64
CA SER A 91 -3.57 -13.09 -18.32
C SER A 91 -2.42 -12.72 -19.26
N TYR A 92 -2.24 -11.43 -19.58
CA TYR A 92 -1.15 -10.98 -20.44
C TYR A 92 0.19 -11.11 -19.71
N THR A 93 1.28 -11.23 -20.47
CA THR A 93 2.60 -11.46 -19.91
C THR A 93 3.19 -10.13 -19.46
N PHE A 94 3.46 -9.99 -18.16
CA PHE A 94 4.33 -8.93 -17.67
C PHE A 94 5.73 -9.17 -18.25
N ARG A 95 6.29 -8.18 -18.94
CA ARG A 95 7.50 -8.37 -19.78
C ARG A 95 8.80 -7.84 -19.16
N PHE A 96 8.73 -7.15 -18.03
CA PHE A 96 9.90 -6.51 -17.43
C PHE A 96 10.55 -7.43 -16.40
N SER A 97 11.87 -7.28 -16.24
CA SER A 97 12.68 -7.99 -15.23
C SER A 97 13.62 -7.05 -14.49
N GLY A 98 13.44 -5.75 -14.67
CA GLY A 98 14.22 -4.68 -14.05
C GLY A 98 13.44 -3.37 -14.10
N ASP A 99 14.04 -2.31 -13.57
CA ASP A 99 13.41 -1.00 -13.50
C ASP A 99 12.95 -0.53 -14.89
N PHE A 100 11.72 -0.05 -14.95
CA PHE A 100 11.08 0.43 -16.16
C PHE A 100 10.58 1.84 -15.93
N VAL A 101 10.86 2.75 -16.85
CA VAL A 101 10.33 4.10 -16.88
C VAL A 101 9.25 4.13 -17.95
N PRO A 102 7.96 4.14 -17.60
CA PRO A 102 6.90 4.36 -18.58
C PRO A 102 7.06 5.78 -19.14
N ASN A 103 7.08 5.93 -20.47
CA ASN A 103 7.00 7.25 -21.10
C ASN A 103 5.64 7.87 -20.77
N THR A 104 5.57 8.74 -19.75
CA THR A 104 4.36 9.52 -19.47
C THR A 104 4.58 11.00 -19.81
N TYR A 105 3.53 11.61 -20.36
CA TYR A 105 3.26 13.01 -20.77
C TYR A 105 4.40 14.04 -20.98
N ASN A 106 5.44 14.13 -20.15
CA ASN A 106 6.52 15.12 -20.28
C ASN A 106 7.43 14.93 -21.51
N HIS A 107 7.33 13.80 -22.22
CA HIS A 107 8.00 13.56 -23.49
C HIS A 107 7.04 13.43 -24.68
N CYS A 108 5.76 13.68 -24.47
CA CYS A 108 4.81 13.79 -25.57
C CYS A 108 4.96 15.20 -26.13
N THR A 109 5.59 15.34 -27.30
CA THR A 109 5.42 16.54 -28.12
C THR A 109 3.93 16.73 -28.32
N MET A 110 3.34 17.72 -27.65
CA MET A 110 2.04 18.25 -28.02
C MET A 110 2.12 18.58 -29.51
N ILE A 111 1.46 17.80 -30.36
CA ILE A 111 1.28 18.23 -31.74
C ILE A 111 0.26 19.36 -31.64
N GLU A 112 0.65 20.58 -32.01
CA GLU A 112 -0.24 21.74 -31.99
C GLU A 112 -1.48 21.42 -32.85
N ASP A 113 -2.65 21.67 -32.28
CA ASP A 113 -3.97 21.17 -32.74
C ASP A 113 -4.34 21.54 -34.19
N ASP A 114 -3.63 22.46 -34.82
CA ASP A 114 -4.01 23.06 -36.12
C ASP A 114 -3.39 22.37 -37.35
N ASP A 115 -2.46 21.42 -37.19
CA ASP A 115 -1.63 20.93 -38.32
C ASP A 115 -1.90 19.49 -38.79
N LEU A 116 -2.99 18.84 -38.35
CA LEU A 116 -3.23 17.43 -38.70
C LEU A 116 -4.58 17.18 -39.39
N SER A 117 -4.54 17.03 -40.72
CA SER A 117 -5.60 16.36 -41.49
C SER A 117 -5.74 14.89 -41.06
N CYS A 118 -6.98 14.40 -41.06
CA CYS A 118 -7.43 13.12 -40.53
C CYS A 118 -6.77 11.82 -41.06
N GLU A 119 -5.79 11.90 -41.97
CA GLU A 119 -5.03 10.75 -42.48
C GLU A 119 -3.88 10.31 -41.55
N ASP A 120 -3.49 11.13 -40.56
CA ASP A 120 -2.34 10.86 -39.67
C ASP A 120 -2.75 10.43 -38.24
N CYS A 121 -3.98 9.94 -38.05
CA CYS A 121 -4.52 9.57 -36.74
C CYS A 121 -3.72 8.47 -36.02
N ASP A 122 -2.96 7.63 -36.73
CA ASP A 122 -2.06 6.62 -36.12
C ASP A 122 -0.87 7.26 -35.37
N LYS A 123 -0.56 8.53 -35.63
CA LYS A 123 0.48 9.29 -34.90
C LYS A 123 -0.08 10.06 -33.70
N ARG A 124 -1.39 10.00 -33.47
CA ARG A 124 -2.09 10.93 -32.58
C ARG A 124 -1.87 10.67 -31.09
N PHE A 125 -1.41 9.49 -30.68
CA PHE A 125 -1.16 9.21 -29.26
C PHE A 125 0.00 8.23 -29.05
N SER A 126 1.23 8.75 -28.86
CA SER A 126 2.30 8.03 -28.14
C SER A 126 2.19 8.23 -26.61
N CYS A 127 1.12 8.89 -26.18
CA CYS A 127 0.89 9.38 -24.83
C CYS A 127 0.13 8.32 -24.03
N VAL A 128 0.81 7.70 -23.08
CA VAL A 128 0.29 6.61 -22.25
C VAL A 128 -0.83 7.10 -21.34
N ASP A 129 -2.03 6.52 -21.50
CA ASP A 129 -3.12 6.64 -20.53
C ASP A 129 -2.76 5.93 -19.22
N ALA A 130 -2.61 6.74 -18.17
CA ALA A 130 -2.89 6.34 -16.81
C ALA A 130 -4.35 6.70 -16.53
N PHE A 131 -5.19 5.73 -16.13
CA PHE A 131 -6.02 5.81 -14.91
C PHE A 131 -7.24 4.88 -14.84
N TYR A 132 -7.57 4.07 -15.84
CA TYR A 132 -8.81 3.27 -15.75
C TYR A 132 -8.56 1.76 -15.90
N GLU A 133 -8.69 1.03 -14.78
CA GLU A 133 -8.88 -0.44 -14.78
C GLU A 133 -10.28 -0.84 -15.28
N ASP A 134 -11.11 0.14 -15.66
CA ASP A 134 -12.43 -0.09 -16.22
C ASP A 134 -12.34 -0.16 -17.75
N ASP A 135 -12.13 -1.39 -18.23
CA ASP A 135 -12.39 -1.83 -19.60
C ASP A 135 -13.84 -1.43 -20.00
N PHE A 136 -14.00 -0.23 -20.58
CA PHE A 136 -15.02 0.02 -21.57
C PHE A 136 -14.57 -0.61 -22.89
N GLU A 137 -15.52 -1.19 -23.61
CA GLU A 137 -15.37 -1.78 -24.94
C GLU A 137 -14.94 -0.72 -25.96
N CYS A 138 -13.72 -0.20 -25.86
CA CYS A 138 -13.10 0.55 -26.95
C CYS A 138 -12.15 -0.40 -27.65
N GLU A 139 -12.53 -0.81 -28.87
CA GLU A 139 -11.72 -1.66 -29.75
C GLU A 139 -10.41 -0.98 -30.21
N ASP A 140 -10.20 0.32 -29.92
CA ASP A 140 -9.11 1.12 -30.50
C ASP A 140 -8.37 2.08 -29.54
N ASP A 141 -8.35 1.87 -28.21
CA ASP A 141 -7.56 2.75 -27.30
C ASP A 141 -6.35 2.06 -26.65
N TYR A 142 -5.18 2.39 -27.19
CA TYR A 142 -3.85 1.86 -26.90
C TYR A 142 -3.36 2.17 -25.47
N ILE A 143 -3.62 1.24 -24.54
CA ILE A 143 -2.93 1.19 -23.25
C ILE A 143 -1.54 0.58 -23.45
N SER A 144 -0.48 1.20 -22.95
CA SER A 144 0.94 0.86 -23.22
C SER A 144 1.47 -0.47 -22.66
N GLY A 145 0.59 -1.44 -22.35
CA GLY A 145 0.93 -2.83 -21.99
C GLY A 145 1.76 -2.99 -20.72
N TYR A 146 2.25 -1.91 -20.10
CA TYR A 146 3.18 -2.01 -18.98
C TYR A 146 2.54 -2.54 -17.69
N LEU A 147 1.22 -2.44 -17.57
CA LEU A 147 0.42 -3.03 -16.49
C LEU A 147 -0.06 -4.45 -16.80
N ASP A 148 0.32 -5.02 -17.95
CA ASP A 148 -0.06 -6.38 -18.32
C ASP A 148 0.46 -7.40 -17.31
N GLY A 149 -0.38 -8.38 -17.00
CA GLY A 149 -0.04 -9.40 -16.03
C GLY A 149 0.13 -8.86 -14.61
N THR A 150 -0.46 -7.71 -14.26
CA THR A 150 -0.36 -7.13 -12.91
C THR A 150 -1.73 -6.89 -12.27
N LEU A 151 -1.79 -6.97 -10.94
CA LEU A 151 -2.96 -6.66 -10.13
C LEU A 151 -2.62 -5.56 -9.12
N ASN A 152 -3.39 -4.47 -9.08
CA ASN A 152 -3.26 -3.51 -7.99
C ASN A 152 -3.68 -4.15 -6.66
N ILE A 153 -2.78 -4.17 -5.69
CA ILE A 153 -3.03 -4.75 -4.36
C ILE A 153 -2.98 -3.70 -3.26
N ASN A 154 -2.59 -2.46 -3.56
CA ASN A 154 -2.45 -1.41 -2.54
C ASN A 154 -2.29 -0.02 -3.17
N ASN A 155 -2.98 0.96 -2.59
CA ASN A 155 -2.80 2.39 -2.89
C ASN A 155 -2.14 3.08 -1.69
N MET A 156 -1.06 3.83 -1.92
CA MET A 156 -0.31 4.57 -0.90
C MET A 156 -0.56 6.08 -0.93
N GLY A 157 -1.49 6.56 -1.75
CA GLY A 157 -1.74 7.99 -1.98
C GLY A 157 -0.86 8.55 -3.10
N CYS A 158 -1.15 9.78 -3.53
CA CYS A 158 -0.39 10.47 -4.58
C CYS A 158 -0.24 9.70 -5.91
N GLY A 159 -1.11 8.71 -6.17
CA GLY A 159 -1.03 7.83 -7.34
C GLY A 159 -0.04 6.67 -7.23
N LEU A 160 0.61 6.48 -6.06
CA LEU A 160 1.52 5.37 -5.80
C LEU A 160 0.74 4.07 -5.57
N GLU A 161 1.04 3.04 -6.37
CA GLU A 161 0.40 1.73 -6.30
C GLU A 161 1.41 0.63 -6.06
N SER A 162 1.11 -0.32 -5.16
CA SER A 162 1.82 -1.60 -5.18
C SER A 162 1.03 -2.60 -6.02
N ARG A 163 1.69 -3.23 -6.98
CA ARG A 163 1.10 -4.19 -7.91
C ARG A 163 1.74 -5.57 -7.77
N LEU A 164 0.92 -6.61 -7.71
CA LEU A 164 1.34 -8.00 -7.71
C LEU A 164 1.43 -8.52 -9.14
N ILE A 165 2.56 -9.14 -9.50
CA ILE A 165 2.70 -9.76 -10.82
C ILE A 165 2.00 -11.13 -10.84
N LEU A 166 1.07 -11.28 -11.78
CA LEU A 166 0.20 -12.43 -12.00
C LEU A 166 0.65 -13.35 -13.14
N ASN A 167 1.46 -12.87 -14.07
CA ASN A 167 1.99 -13.67 -15.17
C ASN A 167 3.28 -13.06 -15.72
N GLY A 168 4.27 -13.87 -16.07
CA GLY A 168 5.58 -13.43 -16.58
C GLY A 168 6.75 -13.81 -15.66
N PRO A 169 7.97 -13.30 -15.95
CA PRO A 169 9.21 -13.68 -15.27
C PRO A 169 9.27 -13.24 -13.81
N GLU A 170 8.42 -12.31 -13.40
CA GLU A 170 8.37 -11.73 -12.05
C GLU A 170 7.17 -12.22 -11.25
N PHE A 171 6.53 -13.33 -11.68
CA PHE A 171 5.35 -13.92 -11.05
C PHE A 171 5.47 -14.02 -9.51
N GLY A 172 4.49 -13.45 -8.80
CA GLY A 172 4.43 -13.46 -7.34
C GLY A 172 5.23 -12.37 -6.64
N ASN A 173 6.04 -11.59 -7.36
CA ASN A 173 6.74 -10.44 -6.81
C ASN A 173 5.85 -9.18 -6.79
N VAL A 174 6.12 -8.27 -5.85
CA VAL A 174 5.45 -6.98 -5.73
C VAL A 174 6.30 -5.89 -6.38
N TRP A 175 5.66 -5.07 -7.20
CA TRP A 175 6.23 -3.92 -7.88
C TRP A 175 5.54 -2.64 -7.40
N ILE A 176 6.22 -1.51 -7.49
CA ILE A 176 5.63 -0.18 -7.26
C ILE A 176 5.44 0.53 -8.59
N ASN A 177 4.25 1.09 -8.79
CA ASN A 177 3.94 2.05 -9.82
C ASN A 177 4.02 3.45 -9.23
N ASP A 178 5.05 4.19 -9.60
CA ASP A 178 5.24 5.59 -9.22
C ASP A 178 4.81 6.51 -10.37
N PRO A 179 3.84 7.40 -10.17
CA PRO A 179 3.43 8.37 -11.18
C PRO A 179 4.54 9.35 -11.58
N ASP A 180 5.59 9.51 -10.74
CA ASP A 180 6.84 10.18 -11.11
C ASP A 180 7.75 9.28 -12.00
N GLN A 181 7.11 8.38 -12.76
CA GLN A 181 7.63 7.60 -13.89
C GLN A 181 8.53 6.42 -13.54
N LEU A 182 8.34 5.77 -12.39
CA LEU A 182 9.15 4.60 -12.03
C LEU A 182 8.28 3.38 -11.73
N PHE A 183 8.37 2.38 -12.61
CA PHE A 183 7.84 1.04 -12.38
C PHE A 183 8.97 0.10 -11.98
N THR A 184 9.07 -0.23 -10.69
CA THR A 184 10.24 -0.94 -10.14
C THR A 184 9.82 -2.07 -9.19
N PRO A 185 10.58 -3.18 -9.11
CA PRO A 185 10.31 -4.22 -8.13
C PRO A 185 10.58 -3.67 -6.72
N ARG A 186 9.74 -4.05 -5.76
CA ARG A 186 10.00 -3.76 -4.34
C ARG A 186 11.21 -4.53 -3.87
N ARG A 187 12.09 -3.85 -3.13
CA ARG A 187 13.37 -4.37 -2.63
C ARG A 187 13.60 -3.98 -1.17
N THR A 188 14.47 -4.71 -0.49
CA THR A 188 15.11 -4.31 0.78
C THR A 188 16.62 -4.29 0.59
N LEU A 189 17.38 -3.88 1.62
CA LEU A 189 18.85 -3.93 1.60
C LEU A 189 19.41 -5.33 1.34
N THR A 190 18.64 -6.38 1.63
CA THR A 190 19.08 -7.78 1.57
C THR A 190 18.35 -8.60 0.51
N LYS A 191 17.36 -8.03 -0.18
CA LYS A 191 16.51 -8.77 -1.12
C LYS A 191 16.05 -7.89 -2.28
N ASP A 192 16.44 -8.27 -3.49
CA ASP A 192 16.15 -7.53 -4.73
C ASP A 192 14.73 -7.71 -5.26
N ARG A 193 14.00 -8.72 -4.78
CA ARG A 193 12.61 -9.01 -5.16
C ARG A 193 11.82 -9.43 -3.94
N LEU A 194 10.80 -8.67 -3.58
CA LEU A 194 9.90 -9.06 -2.50
C LEU A 194 8.71 -9.84 -3.07
N SER A 195 8.49 -11.04 -2.55
CA SER A 195 7.23 -11.75 -2.72
C SER A 195 6.10 -11.01 -1.98
N PHE A 196 4.85 -11.43 -2.17
CA PHE A 196 3.73 -10.85 -1.43
C PHE A 196 3.93 -10.90 0.09
N TYR A 197 4.36 -12.04 0.65
CA TYR A 197 4.62 -12.14 2.08
C TYR A 197 5.82 -11.32 2.53
N ASP A 198 6.93 -11.29 1.76
CA ASP A 198 8.08 -10.47 2.14
C ASP A 198 7.71 -9.00 2.21
N TRP A 199 6.93 -8.52 1.23
CA TRP A 199 6.48 -7.15 1.16
C TRP A 199 5.56 -6.79 2.34
N TYR A 200 4.57 -7.64 2.65
CA TYR A 200 3.64 -7.42 3.76
C TYR A 200 4.34 -7.51 5.12
N GLU A 201 5.20 -8.49 5.31
CA GLU A 201 5.99 -8.63 6.55
C GLU A 201 7.00 -7.51 6.73
N ASN A 202 7.67 -7.06 5.66
CA ASN A 202 8.59 -5.93 5.74
C ASN A 202 7.88 -4.66 6.23
N TRP A 203 6.63 -4.43 5.82
CA TRP A 203 5.83 -3.34 6.40
C TRP A 203 5.58 -3.56 7.89
N LEU A 204 5.08 -4.73 8.29
CA LEU A 204 4.82 -5.05 9.70
C LEU A 204 6.07 -4.89 10.57
N ASP A 205 7.20 -5.44 10.13
CA ASP A 205 8.48 -5.40 10.86
C ASP A 205 9.03 -3.97 10.94
N SER A 206 8.90 -3.20 9.85
CA SER A 206 9.28 -1.79 9.85
C SER A 206 8.45 -0.98 10.84
N GLN A 207 7.13 -1.20 10.93
CA GLN A 207 6.31 -0.46 11.89
C GLN A 207 6.54 -0.94 13.33
N LEU A 208 6.57 -2.26 13.56
CA LEU A 208 6.79 -2.82 14.89
C LEU A 208 8.13 -2.41 15.48
N SER A 209 9.21 -2.40 14.69
CA SER A 209 10.53 -1.96 15.18
C SER A 209 10.54 -0.52 15.66
N LYS A 210 9.81 0.40 14.99
CA LYS A 210 9.64 1.78 15.45
C LYS A 210 8.98 1.83 16.82
N PHE A 211 7.83 1.17 16.97
CA PHE A 211 7.11 1.14 18.25
C PHE A 211 7.92 0.46 19.35
N GLU A 212 8.62 -0.63 19.06
CA GLU A 212 9.44 -1.35 20.03
C GLU A 212 10.64 -0.53 20.50
N LEU A 213 11.30 0.21 19.59
CA LEU A 213 12.39 1.11 19.93
C LEU A 213 11.90 2.21 20.88
N ILE A 214 10.86 2.94 20.49
CA ILE A 214 10.31 4.03 21.31
C ILE A 214 9.77 3.48 22.63
N LYS A 215 9.13 2.30 22.62
CA LYS A 215 8.69 1.66 23.86
C LYS A 215 9.87 1.33 24.77
N SER A 216 10.98 0.82 24.22
CA SER A 216 12.16 0.52 25.02
C SER A 216 12.77 1.77 25.65
N LEU A 217 12.78 2.91 24.94
CA LEU A 217 13.24 4.19 25.49
C LEU A 217 12.27 4.70 26.56
N PHE A 218 10.97 4.59 26.29
CA PHE A 218 9.89 4.97 27.20
C PHE A 218 9.94 4.20 28.52
N ASP A 219 10.07 2.87 28.46
CA ASP A 219 10.18 2.00 29.64
C ASP A 219 11.45 2.30 30.47
N LYS A 220 12.53 2.75 29.81
CA LYS A 220 13.79 3.16 30.47
C LYS A 220 13.73 4.54 31.11
N LYS A 221 12.65 5.31 30.91
CA LYS A 221 12.49 6.69 31.39
C LYS A 221 13.67 7.59 30.97
N VAL A 222 14.13 7.49 29.72
CA VAL A 222 15.21 8.34 29.19
C VAL A 222 14.79 9.82 29.18
N PRO A 223 15.74 10.78 29.19
CA PRO A 223 15.44 12.19 28.91
C PRO A 223 14.65 12.37 27.60
N TYR A 224 13.76 13.37 27.53
CA TYR A 224 12.81 13.53 26.42
C TYR A 224 13.53 13.74 25.07
N GLU A 225 14.64 14.46 25.09
CA GLU A 225 15.49 14.69 23.92
C GLU A 225 16.10 13.40 23.35
N GLU A 226 16.28 12.35 24.15
CA GLU A 226 16.89 11.09 23.67
C GLU A 226 15.99 10.29 22.73
N PHE A 227 14.67 10.51 22.75
CA PHE A 227 13.74 9.87 21.81
C PHE A 227 14.00 10.27 20.35
N PHE A 228 14.57 11.45 20.14
CA PHE A 228 14.84 12.02 18.82
C PHE A 228 16.22 11.66 18.27
N ASN A 229 17.04 10.94 19.05
CA ASN A 229 18.32 10.39 18.60
C ASN A 229 18.15 9.05 17.86
N THR A 230 17.13 8.96 17.00
CA THR A 230 16.81 7.75 16.23
C THR A 230 16.70 8.10 14.74
N SER A 231 16.56 7.09 13.89
CA SER A 231 16.29 7.30 12.46
C SER A 231 14.80 7.53 12.14
N ILE A 232 13.95 7.61 13.16
CA ILE A 232 12.51 7.82 13.02
C ILE A 232 12.25 9.32 12.94
N SER A 233 11.30 9.75 12.12
CA SER A 233 10.96 11.19 12.02
C SER A 233 10.42 11.71 13.35
N ASP A 234 10.76 12.95 13.71
CA ASP A 234 10.32 13.59 14.96
C ASP A 234 8.80 13.51 15.14
N PHE A 235 8.06 13.73 14.06
CA PHE A 235 6.60 13.63 14.05
C PHE A 235 6.10 12.23 14.43
N GLU A 236 6.67 11.17 13.86
CA GLU A 236 6.30 9.79 14.22
C GLU A 236 6.70 9.47 15.68
N VAL A 237 7.87 9.95 16.13
CA VAL A 237 8.32 9.77 17.52
C VAL A 237 7.32 10.38 18.49
N GLU A 238 6.92 11.63 18.27
CA GLU A 238 5.97 12.35 19.10
C GLU A 238 4.62 11.62 19.19
N GLU A 239 4.08 11.15 18.06
CA GLU A 239 2.80 10.44 18.03
C GLU A 239 2.86 9.08 18.77
N ILE A 240 3.98 8.35 18.67
CA ILE A 240 4.18 7.09 19.39
C ILE A 240 4.31 7.34 20.90
N ILE A 241 5.05 8.37 21.32
CA ILE A 241 5.15 8.76 22.74
C ILE A 241 3.76 9.12 23.28
N ALA A 242 2.99 9.92 22.55
CA ALA A 242 1.61 10.27 22.92
C ALA A 242 0.73 9.03 23.11
N THR A 243 0.91 8.02 22.25
CA THR A 243 0.24 6.72 22.38
C THR A 243 0.58 6.03 23.70
N PHE A 244 1.85 5.99 24.09
CA PHE A 244 2.28 5.34 25.33
C PHE A 244 1.90 6.14 26.59
N LEU A 245 1.75 7.45 26.49
CA LEU A 245 1.18 8.30 27.54
C LEU A 245 -0.34 8.14 27.68
N GLY A 246 -1.00 7.43 26.78
CA GLY A 246 -2.46 7.27 26.76
C GLY A 246 -3.20 8.54 26.31
N LEU A 247 -2.52 9.45 25.63
CA LEU A 247 -3.12 10.66 25.07
C LEU A 247 -3.86 10.29 23.79
N LEU A 248 -5.17 10.56 23.74
CA LEU A 248 -5.99 10.25 22.57
C LEU A 248 -5.81 11.33 21.50
N LEU A 249 -5.20 10.97 20.36
CA LEU A 249 -4.98 11.91 19.24
C LEU A 249 -6.13 11.91 18.21
N ILE A 250 -7.08 10.98 18.36
CA ILE A 250 -8.20 10.79 17.43
C ILE A 250 -9.48 11.29 18.07
N LYS A 251 -10.23 12.19 17.41
CA LYS A 251 -11.58 12.54 17.87
C LYS A 251 -12.61 11.59 17.26
N ILE A 252 -13.50 11.03 18.08
CA ILE A 252 -14.69 10.32 17.62
C ILE A 252 -15.78 11.39 17.37
N ASN A 253 -16.07 11.74 16.11
CA ASN A 253 -17.29 12.48 15.76
C ASN A 253 -17.85 12.02 14.40
N PRO A 254 -19.19 11.96 14.21
CA PRO A 254 -19.87 10.97 13.36
C PRO A 254 -20.22 11.46 11.95
N SER A 255 -19.73 12.60 11.49
CA SER A 255 -20.21 13.22 10.25
C SER A 255 -19.07 13.80 9.42
N ASN A 256 -18.69 13.00 8.42
CA ASN A 256 -18.04 13.32 7.13
C ASN A 256 -16.76 14.18 7.11
N TYR A 257 -15.66 13.49 6.77
CA TYR A 257 -14.45 13.90 6.02
C TYR A 257 -13.71 15.19 6.42
N GLU A 258 -12.53 15.06 7.05
CA GLU A 258 -11.23 15.25 6.36
C GLU A 258 -9.97 15.08 7.22
N SER A 259 -10.04 15.13 8.55
CA SER A 259 -8.98 14.54 9.40
C SER A 259 -9.59 14.12 10.74
N SER A 260 -9.54 12.82 11.04
CA SER A 260 -9.99 12.32 12.36
C SER A 260 -8.90 12.40 13.42
N LYS A 261 -7.69 12.80 13.02
CA LYS A 261 -6.51 12.92 13.86
C LYS A 261 -6.09 14.37 13.97
N PHE A 262 -6.00 14.85 15.19
CA PHE A 262 -5.42 16.15 15.49
C PHE A 262 -3.93 15.94 15.79
N SER A 263 -3.09 16.78 15.19
CA SER A 263 -1.70 16.93 15.61
C SER A 263 -1.65 17.37 17.08
N LEU A 264 -0.55 17.06 17.77
CA LEU A 264 -0.31 17.55 19.12
C LEU A 264 -0.42 19.08 19.22
N ARG A 265 -0.01 19.77 18.14
CA ARG A 265 -0.16 21.23 17.99
C ARG A 265 -1.61 21.67 18.02
N GLU A 266 -2.49 21.00 17.30
CA GLU A 266 -3.93 21.31 17.30
C GLU A 266 -4.60 21.01 18.65
N LEU A 267 -4.06 20.05 19.41
CA LEU A 267 -4.52 19.73 20.76
C LEU A 267 -3.91 20.63 21.84
N ASN A 268 -3.00 21.55 21.50
CA ASN A 268 -2.21 22.37 22.43
C ASN A 268 -1.54 21.51 23.54
N VAL A 269 -1.10 20.31 23.19
CA VAL A 269 -0.44 19.39 24.12
C VAL A 269 1.07 19.63 24.08
N ASP A 270 1.62 20.00 25.24
CA ASP A 270 3.06 20.02 25.47
C ASP A 270 3.52 18.62 25.86
N LEU A 271 3.95 17.85 24.85
CA LEU A 271 4.26 16.43 25.02
C LEU A 271 5.45 16.19 25.96
N GLU A 272 6.46 17.07 25.92
CA GLU A 272 7.61 17.02 26.84
C GLU A 272 7.13 17.17 28.29
N LYS A 273 6.26 18.15 28.55
CA LYS A 273 5.71 18.38 29.88
C LYS A 273 4.85 17.21 30.37
N GLU A 274 4.02 16.62 29.50
CA GLU A 274 3.24 15.42 29.86
C GLU A 274 4.14 14.22 30.15
N TYR A 275 5.21 14.03 29.37
CA TYR A 275 6.20 12.98 29.61
C TYR A 275 6.94 13.19 30.94
N ILE A 276 7.38 14.41 31.24
CA ILE A 276 8.05 14.76 32.51
C ILE A 276 7.11 14.51 33.71
N ARG A 277 5.80 14.74 33.56
CA ARG A 277 4.80 14.41 34.60
C ARG A 277 4.65 12.91 34.76
N TYR A 278 4.65 12.15 33.68
CA TYR A 278 4.55 10.69 33.71
C TYR A 278 5.72 10.04 34.43
N ILE A 279 6.97 10.44 34.14
CA ILE A 279 8.14 9.82 34.77
C ILE A 279 8.28 10.10 36.27
N LYS A 280 7.67 11.20 36.76
CA LYS A 280 7.65 11.62 38.17
C LYS A 280 6.60 10.92 39.04
N GLN A 281 5.66 10.19 38.42
CA GLN A 281 4.71 9.30 39.10
C GLN A 281 5.36 7.94 39.40
#